data_AF-A0A7C7AG11-F1
#
_entry.id   AF-A0A7C7AG11-F1
#
_cell.length_a   1.000
_cell.length_b   1.000
_cell.length_c   1.000
_cell.angle_alpha   90.00
_cell.angle_beta   90.00
_cell.angle_gamma   90.00
#
_symmetry.space_group_name_H-M   'P 1'
#
loop_
_entity.id
_entity.type
_entity.pdbx_description
1 polymer ?
#
loop_
_entity_poly.entity_id
_entity_poly.type
_entity_poly.pdbx_seq_one_letter_code
_entity_poly.pdbx_strand_id
1 'polypeptide(L)' 'MGNYKSIHKFGRDEIIINKSRFIGTACPVETEEEALDFIDKIKKEFKDATHNVYAYVIGENSNIQRFSDDG' A
#
# COMPACT_ATOMS: atom_id res chain seq x y z
N MET A 1 -2.03 -16.42 22.55
CA MET A 1 -2.06 -15.20 21.73
C MET A 1 -1.39 -15.48 20.40
N GLY A 2 -2.10 -15.32 19.29
CA GLY A 2 -1.51 -15.49 17.96
C GLY A 2 -0.58 -14.33 17.66
N ASN A 3 0.70 -14.60 17.43
CA ASN A 3 1.62 -13.59 16.91
C ASN A 3 1.29 -13.35 15.43
N TYR A 4 0.79 -12.17 15.09
CA TYR A 4 0.68 -11.73 13.70
C TYR A 4 1.95 -10.98 13.30
N LYS A 5 2.32 -11.06 12.02
CA LYS A 5 3.41 -10.27 11.45
C LYS A 5 2.80 -9.12 10.67
N SER A 6 3.28 -7.92 10.92
CA SER A 6 2.94 -6.72 10.15
C SER A 6 4.21 -6.06 9.63
N ILE A 7 4.04 -5.04 8.78
CA ILE A 7 5.14 -4.21 8.31
C ILE A 7 5.79 -3.53 9.53
N HIS A 8 7.12 -3.67 9.68
CA HIS A 8 7.83 -3.06 10.82
C HIS A 8 7.92 -1.53 10.66
N LYS A 9 8.23 -1.05 9.46
CA LYS A 9 8.42 0.37 9.14
C LYS A 9 8.15 0.61 7.67
N PHE A 10 7.98 1.87 7.30
CA PHE A 10 7.90 2.28 5.90
C PHE A 10 9.01 1.63 5.06
N GLY A 11 8.60 1.03 3.94
CA GLY A 11 9.48 0.42 2.96
C GLY A 11 9.02 0.80 1.57
N ARG A 12 9.96 1.11 0.70
CA ARG A 12 9.73 1.29 -0.72
C ARG A 12 10.74 0.48 -1.50
N ASP A 13 10.27 -0.15 -2.55
CA ASP A 13 11.12 -0.81 -3.51
C ASP A 13 10.61 -0.57 -4.93
N GLU A 14 11.49 -0.67 -5.91
CA GLU A 14 11.12 -0.52 -7.31
C GLU A 14 11.74 -1.63 -8.16
N ILE A 15 10.97 -2.08 -9.15
CA ILE A 15 11.41 -3.06 -10.12
C ILE A 15 11.09 -2.59 -11.53
N ILE A 16 11.97 -2.90 -12.48
CA ILE A 16 11.78 -2.57 -13.89
C ILE A 16 11.54 -3.87 -14.64
N ILE A 17 10.38 -3.99 -15.28
CA ILE A 17 9.98 -5.14 -16.10
C ILE A 17 9.58 -4.61 -17.46
N ASN A 18 10.25 -5.05 -18.53
CA ASN A 18 9.93 -4.66 -19.91
C ASN A 18 9.83 -3.13 -20.14
N LYS A 19 10.76 -2.36 -19.55
CA LYS A 19 10.78 -0.88 -19.55
C LYS A 19 9.65 -0.20 -18.75
N SER A 20 8.72 -0.97 -18.19
CA SER A 20 7.75 -0.48 -17.22
C SER A 20 8.36 -0.48 -15.83
N ARG A 21 8.20 0.62 -15.12
CA ARG A 21 8.67 0.78 -13.74
C ARG A 21 7.51 0.54 -12.78
N PHE A 22 7.70 -0.39 -11.86
CA PHE A 22 6.75 -0.71 -10.80
C PHE A 22 7.35 -0.29 -9.46
N ILE A 23 6.64 0.55 -8.72
CA ILE A 23 7.09 1.07 -7.43
C ILE A 23 6.14 0.54 -6.36
N GLY A 24 6.64 -0.36 -5.52
CA GLY A 24 5.91 -0.89 -4.37
C GLY A 24 6.22 -0.06 -3.13
N THR A 25 5.20 0.49 -2.48
CA THR A 25 5.36 1.19 -1.20
C THR A 25 4.49 0.53 -0.14
N ALA A 26 5.07 0.21 1.01
CA ALA A 26 4.39 -0.41 2.14
C ALA A 26 4.68 0.38 3.44
N CYS A 27 3.67 0.55 4.29
CA CYS A 27 3.78 1.24 5.57
C CYS A 27 2.91 0.53 6.60
N PRO A 28 3.31 0.46 7.89
CA PRO A 28 2.38 0.09 8.95
C PRO A 28 1.29 1.15 9.06
N VAL A 29 0.06 0.69 9.27
CA VAL A 29 -1.13 1.52 9.50
C VAL A 29 -1.98 0.85 10.57
N GLU A 30 -2.53 1.63 11.50
CA GLU A 30 -3.39 1.11 12.57
C GLU A 30 -4.86 1.38 12.28
N THR A 31 -5.15 2.41 11.49
CA THR A 31 -6.50 2.87 11.16
C THR A 31 -6.74 2.98 9.66
N GLU A 32 -8.03 2.93 9.25
CA GLU A 32 -8.41 3.11 7.84
C GLU A 32 -8.05 4.52 7.34
N GLU A 33 -8.15 5.52 8.21
CA GLU A 33 -7.81 6.90 7.89
C GLU A 33 -6.32 7.07 7.55
N GLU A 34 -5.42 6.44 8.33
CA GLU A 34 -3.99 6.43 8.02
C GLU A 34 -3.68 5.71 6.70
N ALA A 35 -4.38 4.60 6.42
CA ALA A 35 -4.23 3.90 5.15
C ALA A 35 -4.65 4.77 3.97
N LEU A 36 -5.78 5.47 4.08
CA LEU A 36 -6.29 6.36 3.05
C LEU A 36 -5.38 7.59 2.85
N ASP A 37 -4.91 8.23 3.92
CA ASP A 37 -3.97 9.36 3.84
C ASP A 37 -2.66 8.93 3.17
N PHE A 38 -2.15 7.74 3.53
CA PHE A 38 -0.98 7.17 2.89
C PHE A 38 -1.21 6.93 1.39
N ILE A 39 -2.33 6.31 1.01
CA ILE A 39 -2.66 6.07 -0.40
C ILE A 39 -2.76 7.39 -1.16
N ASP A 40 -3.44 8.39 -0.61
CA ASP A 40 -3.58 9.70 -1.25
C ASP A 40 -2.22 10.40 -1.44
N LYS A 41 -1.35 10.31 -0.43
CA LYS A 41 0.04 10.79 -0.53
C LYS A 41 0.82 10.10 -1.64
N ILE A 42 0.74 8.78 -1.74
CA ILE A 42 1.41 7.99 -2.79
C ILE A 42 0.82 8.32 -4.17
N LYS A 43 -0.51 8.41 -4.29
CA LYS A 43 -1.20 8.83 -5.52
C LYS A 43 -0.78 10.22 -5.97
N LYS A 44 -0.62 11.18 -5.04
CA LYS A 44 -0.13 12.53 -5.35
C LYS A 44 1.34 12.53 -5.78
N GLU A 45 2.17 11.73 -5.13
CA GLU A 45 3.59 11.60 -5.46
C GLU A 45 3.81 10.95 -6.83
N PHE A 46 3.03 9.92 -7.16
CA PHE A 46 3.07 9.20 -8.44
C PHE A 46 1.84 9.51 -9.31
N LYS A 47 1.47 10.78 -9.40
CA LYS A 47 0.33 11.22 -10.20
C LYS A 47 0.48 10.88 -11.70
N ASP A 48 1.72 10.76 -12.17
CA ASP A 48 2.07 10.36 -13.55
C ASP A 48 2.09 8.83 -13.77
N ALA A 49 1.82 8.01 -12.75
CA ALA A 49 1.74 6.57 -12.91
C ALA A 49 0.49 6.19 -13.72
N THR A 50 0.65 5.23 -14.65
CA THR A 50 -0.44 4.73 -15.50
C THR A 50 -1.54 4.06 -14.68
N HIS A 51 -1.17 3.36 -13.60
CA HIS A 51 -2.08 2.70 -12.67
C HIS A 51 -1.62 2.97 -11.25
N ASN A 52 -2.54 3.32 -10.36
CA ASN A 52 -2.28 3.51 -8.94
C ASN A 52 -3.04 2.45 -8.12
N VAL A 53 -2.55 1.21 -8.24
CA VAL A 53 -3.08 0.04 -7.52
C VAL A 53 -2.67 0.10 -6.05
N TYR A 54 -3.62 -0.15 -5.16
CA TYR A 54 -3.35 -0.23 -3.72
C TYR A 54 -4.12 -1.37 -3.07
N ALA A 55 -3.57 -1.89 -1.98
CA ALA A 55 -4.23 -2.84 -1.11
C ALA A 55 -3.78 -2.63 0.34
N TYR A 56 -4.71 -2.75 1.29
CA TYR A 56 -4.41 -2.68 2.71
C TYR A 56 -5.31 -3.63 3.51
N VAL A 57 -4.77 -4.09 4.63
CA VAL A 57 -5.45 -4.94 5.60
C VAL A 57 -5.24 -4.33 6.98
N ILE A 58 -6.32 -4.13 7.73
CA ILE A 58 -6.29 -3.52 9.06
C ILE A 58 -7.03 -4.42 10.05
N GLY A 59 -6.45 -4.53 11.24
CA GLY A 59 -6.97 -5.29 12.38
C GLY A 59 -6.34 -6.68 12.53
N GLU A 60 -6.25 -7.14 13.78
CA GLU A 60 -5.59 -8.40 14.16
C GLU A 60 -6.21 -9.66 13.51
N ASN A 61 -7.48 -9.57 13.09
CA ASN A 61 -8.19 -10.66 12.40
C ASN A 61 -8.47 -10.34 10.91
N SER A 62 -7.74 -9.38 10.31
CA SER A 62 -8.00 -8.92 8.93
C SER A 62 -9.45 -8.43 8.74
N ASN A 63 -9.96 -7.69 9.73
CA ASN A 63 -11.35 -7.22 9.77
C ASN A 63 -11.66 -6.26 8.61
N ILE A 64 -10.69 -5.45 8.21
CA ILE A 64 -10.84 -4.47 7.14
C ILE A 64 -9.85 -4.85 6.06
N GLN A 65 -10.36 -5.16 4.88
CA GLN A 65 -9.57 -5.49 3.70
C GLN A 65 -10.09 -4.67 2.54
N ARG A 66 -9.20 -3.89 1.94
CA ARG A 66 -9.53 -3.06 0.78
C ARG A 66 -8.43 -3.21 -0.25
N PHE A 67 -8.83 -3.31 -1.49
CA PHE A 67 -7.95 -3.30 -2.64
C PHE A 67 -8.62 -2.54 -3.77
N SER A 68 -7.81 -1.96 -4.63
CA SER A 68 -8.25 -1.27 -5.84
C SER A 68 -7.29 -1.60 -6.96
N ASP A 69 -7.85 -2.06 -8.08
CA ASP A 69 -7.11 -2.40 -9.29
C ASP A 69 -6.91 -1.19 -10.22
N ASP A 70 -7.41 0.01 -9.84
CA ASP A 70 -7.28 1.32 -10.51
C ASP A 70 -6.81 1.21 -11.98
N GLY A 71 -7.75 0.77 -12.82
CA GLY A 71 -7.56 0.45 -14.25
C GLY A 71 -7.43 1.67 -15.15
#